data_AF-A0A523AUK9-F1
#
_entry.id   AF-A0A523AUK9-F1
#
_cell.length_a   1.000
_cell.length_b   1.000
_cell.length_c   1.000
_cell.angle_alpha   90.00
_cell.angle_beta   90.00
_cell.angle_gamma   90.00
#
_symmetry.space_group_name_H-M   'P 1'
#
loop_
_entity.id
_entity.type
_entity.pdbx_description
1 polymer ?
#
loop_
_entity_poly.entity_id
_entity_poly.type
_entity_poly.pdbx_seq_one_letter_code
_entity_poly.pdbx_strand_id
1 'polypeptide(L)' 'DYGVLRGLDLIVPCHCTAHRRRIAELFPEAYEEGRAGLEIIL' A
#
# COMPACT_ATOMS: atom_id res chain seq x y z
N ASP A 1 -6.35 -9.37 10.37
CA ASP A 1 -6.58 -7.98 10.83
C ASP A 1 -5.49 -7.10 10.21
N TYR A 2 -5.83 -5.88 9.78
CA TYR A 2 -4.90 -4.90 9.18
C TYR A 2 -4.73 -3.66 10.08
N GLY A 3 -5.09 -3.75 11.36
CA GLY A 3 -5.03 -2.61 12.30
C GLY A 3 -3.68 -1.88 12.33
N VAL A 4 -2.57 -2.60 12.14
CA VAL A 4 -1.21 -2.04 12.10
C VAL A 4 -0.95 -1.08 10.94
N LEU A 5 -1.79 -1.08 9.90
CA LEU A 5 -1.67 -0.17 8.75
C LEU A 5 -2.46 1.14 8.96
N ARG A 6 -3.26 1.24 10.03
CA ARG A 6 -4.06 2.45 10.30
C ARG A 6 -3.15 3.60 10.73
N GLY A 7 -3.36 4.78 10.14
CA GLY A 7 -2.59 5.99 10.43
C GLY A 7 -1.29 6.12 9.64
N LEU A 8 -1.02 5.21 8.70
CA LEU A 8 0.04 5.40 7.71
C LEU A 8 -0.45 6.33 6.61
N ASP A 9 0.38 7.30 6.23
CA ASP A 9 0.09 8.22 5.13
C ASP A 9 0.33 7.58 3.74
N LEU A 10 1.15 6.52 3.69
CA LEU A 10 1.50 5.83 2.44
C LEU A 10 1.75 4.32 2.67
N ILE A 11 1.16 3.51 1.80
CA ILE A 11 1.26 2.05 1.76
C ILE A 11 1.56 1.64 0.32
N VAL A 12 2.77 1.13 0.09
CA VAL A 12 3.22 0.65 -1.23
C VAL A 12 3.53 -0.85 -1.16
N PRO A 13 2.54 -1.74 -1.35
CA PRO A 13 2.78 -3.17 -1.23
C PRO A 13 3.44 -3.74 -2.48
N CYS A 14 4.55 -4.46 -2.30
CA CYS A 14 5.43 -4.92 -3.38
C CYS A 14 5.60 -6.45 -3.42
N HIS A 15 6.21 -6.96 -4.51
CA HIS A 15 6.75 -8.32 -4.71
C HIS A 15 5.83 -9.50 -4.39
N CYS A 16 5.81 -9.97 -3.15
CA CYS A 16 5.08 -11.15 -2.71
C CYS A 16 3.83 -10.81 -1.89
N THR A 17 3.51 -9.52 -1.71
CA THR A 17 2.33 -9.10 -0.93
C THR A 17 1.07 -9.72 -1.53
N ALA A 18 0.44 -10.64 -0.81
CA ALA A 18 -0.66 -11.45 -1.31
C ALA A 18 -1.99 -10.70 -1.34
N HIS A 19 -2.22 -9.81 -0.37
CA HIS A 19 -3.52 -9.18 -0.15
C HIS A 19 -3.62 -7.76 -0.73
N ARG A 20 -2.89 -7.45 -1.81
CA ARG A 20 -2.84 -6.09 -2.40
C ARG A 20 -4.20 -5.51 -2.68
N ARG A 21 -5.07 -6.27 -3.35
CA ARG A 21 -6.46 -5.83 -3.65
C ARG A 21 -7.21 -5.48 -2.38
N ARG A 22 -7.10 -6.31 -1.35
CA ARG A 22 -7.79 -6.09 -0.08
C ARG A 22 -7.23 -4.87 0.67
N ILE A 23 -5.91 -4.65 0.62
CA ILE A 23 -5.28 -3.48 1.21
C ILE A 23 -5.73 -2.20 0.47
N ALA A 24 -5.77 -2.23 -0.86
CA ALA A 24 -6.25 -1.11 -1.68
C ALA A 24 -7.73 -0.75 -1.37
N GLU A 25 -8.59 -1.76 -1.19
CA GLU A 25 -10.00 -1.55 -0.79
C GLU A 25 -10.14 -0.93 0.60
N LEU A 26 -9.27 -1.31 1.54
CA LEU A 26 -9.37 -0.89 2.94
C LEU A 26 -8.70 0.47 3.22
N PHE A 27 -7.70 0.85 2.43
CA PHE A 27 -6.90 2.06 2.63
C PHE A 27 -6.70 2.84 1.31
N PRO A 28 -7.79 3.22 0.61
CA PRO A 28 -7.70 3.75 -0.75
C PRO A 28 -6.93 5.09 -0.83
N GLU A 29 -6.99 5.91 0.22
CA GLU A 29 -6.32 7.21 0.26
C GLU A 29 -4.81 7.12 0.53
N ALA A 30 -4.36 6.04 1.17
CA ALA A 30 -2.96 5.81 1.52
C ALA A 30 -2.29 4.78 0.60
N TYR A 31 -3.03 4.14 -0.31
CA TYR A 31 -2.51 3.05 -1.14
C TYR A 31 -1.92 3.57 -2.45
N GLU A 32 -0.71 3.11 -2.79
CA GLU A 32 -0.10 3.31 -4.10
C GLU A 32 0.38 1.98 -4.70
N GLU A 33 0.24 1.81 -6.02
CA GLU A 33 0.66 0.58 -6.69
C GLU A 33 2.18 0.55 -6.91
N GLY A 34 2.87 -0.30 -6.15
CA GLY A 34 4.29 -0.58 -6.32
C GLY A 34 4.63 -1.20 -7.69
N ARG A 35 5.44 -0.49 -8.48
CA ARG A 35 5.93 -0.92 -9.80
C ARG A 35 7.44 -0.69 -9.92
N ALA A 36 8.10 -1.44 -10.80
CA ALA A 36 9.51 -1.21 -11.08
C ALA A 36 9.70 0.20 -11.65
N GLY A 37 10.66 0.95 -11.11
CA GLY A 37 10.89 2.34 -11.48
C GLY A 37 9.94 3.35 -10.84
N LEU A 38 9.08 2.94 -9.91
CA LEU A 38 8.35 3.88 -9.06
C LEU A 38 9.33 4.68 -8.20
N GLU A 39 9.20 6.00 -8.23
CA GLU A 39 9.96 6.93 -7.40
C GLU A 39 8.99 7.62 -6.43
N ILE A 40 9.32 7.62 -5.14
CA ILE A 40 8.55 8.30 -4.09
C ILE A 40 9.33 9.55 -3.71
N ILE A 41 8.70 10.71 -3.91
CA ILE A 41 9.26 12.01 -3.53
C ILE A 41 8.55 12.44 -2.24
N LEU A 42 9.31 12.58 -1.16
CA LEU A 42 8.83 12.93 0.19
C LEU A 42 8.93 14.44 0.44
#